data_AF-K8WA92-F1
#
_entry.id   AF-K8WA92-F1
#
_cell.length_a   1.000
_cell.length_b   1.000
_cell.length_c   1.000
_cell.angle_alpha   90.00
_cell.angle_beta   90.00
_cell.angle_gamma   90.00
#
_symmetry.space_group_name_H-M   'P 1'
#
loop_
_entity.id
_entity.type
_entity.pdbx_description
1 polymer ?
#
loop_
_entity_poly.entity_id
_entity_poly.type
_entity_poly.pdbx_seq_one_letter_code
_entity_poly.pdbx_strand_id
1 'polypeptide(L)'
;MSYEFIVAGDLSSTAVYPYKIQNNAAPETFFMNEDQVSAMMSILQIMDRLDTDDLLDDHCFNLIWLKSELTPARAEEIYLYLEEAQLVEPTPSQEEIEAFHQALRDEEKLLSQESTKEGMIPVHKFATNDGWLITVQESAWIAEVFTPELVNDNQFVIAEIAGLCKVSNETLENLLIEWGKFNLFASQHGGYRVN
;
A
#
# COMPACT_ATOMS: atom_id res chain seq x y z
N MET A 1 13.07 7.81 -3.68
CA MET A 1 11.68 8.06 -3.23
C MET A 1 11.49 7.49 -1.81
N SER A 2 10.50 7.94 -1.03
CA SER A 2 10.14 7.37 0.28
C SER A 2 8.74 6.78 0.17
N TYR A 3 8.54 5.63 0.79
CA TYR A 3 7.28 4.90 0.85
C TYR A 3 6.78 4.88 2.30
N GLU A 4 5.48 5.10 2.46
CA GLU A 4 4.75 5.05 3.70
C GLU A 4 3.70 3.95 3.63
N PHE A 5 3.78 3.00 4.56
CA PHE A 5 2.85 1.89 4.69
C PHE A 5 1.99 2.12 5.93
N ILE A 6 0.73 2.49 5.73
CA ILE A 6 -0.15 2.97 6.80
C ILE A 6 -1.25 1.94 7.06
N VAL A 7 -1.34 1.43 8.29
CA VAL A 7 -2.41 0.47 8.64
C VAL A 7 -3.78 1.08 8.35
N ALA A 8 -4.62 0.34 7.61
CA ALA A 8 -5.86 0.88 7.06
C ALA A 8 -7.03 0.88 8.06
N GLY A 9 -7.00 0.00 9.06
CA GLY A 9 -8.07 -0.11 10.05
C GLY A 9 -7.97 0.88 11.20
N ASP A 10 -9.10 1.13 11.86
CA ASP A 10 -9.17 1.97 13.05
C ASP A 10 -8.43 1.31 14.23
N LEU A 11 -7.33 1.94 14.64
CA LEU A 11 -6.53 1.48 15.76
C LEU A 11 -7.01 2.09 17.08
N SER A 12 -7.14 1.24 18.10
CA SER A 12 -7.37 1.71 19.47
C SER A 12 -6.21 2.58 19.95
N SER A 13 -6.50 3.59 20.78
CA SER A 13 -5.46 4.39 21.46
C SER A 13 -4.56 3.56 22.40
N THR A 14 -4.95 2.32 22.69
CA THR A 14 -4.18 1.35 23.48
C THR A 14 -3.52 0.26 22.64
N ALA A 15 -3.45 0.42 21.32
CA ALA A 15 -2.81 -0.54 20.43
C ALA A 15 -1.34 -0.74 20.82
N VAL A 16 -0.91 -2.00 20.79
CA VAL A 16 0.48 -2.39 21.05
C VAL A 16 1.10 -2.82 19.73
N TYR A 17 2.12 -2.09 19.29
CA TYR A 17 2.81 -2.34 18.03
C TYR A 17 3.90 -3.40 18.23
N PRO A 18 3.84 -4.54 17.52
CA PRO A 18 4.81 -5.62 17.68
C PRO A 18 6.13 -5.36 16.94
N TYR A 19 6.19 -4.28 16.16
CA TYR A 19 7.34 -3.86 15.37
C TYR A 19 7.99 -2.59 15.94
N LYS A 20 9.22 -2.32 15.51
CA LYS A 20 9.97 -1.13 15.90
C LYS A 20 9.35 0.12 15.30
N ILE A 21 8.75 0.94 16.14
CA ILE A 21 8.21 2.26 15.77
C ILE A 21 9.35 3.14 15.22
N GLN A 22 9.16 3.65 14.00
CA GLN A 22 10.11 4.54 13.32
C GLN A 22 9.77 6.02 13.55
N ASN A 23 8.48 6.33 13.71
CA ASN A 23 7.98 7.66 14.01
C ASN A 23 6.93 7.62 15.13
N ASN A 24 7.23 8.22 16.28
CA ASN A 24 6.30 8.24 17.42
C ASN A 24 5.03 9.07 17.15
N ALA A 25 5.05 9.96 16.16
CA ALA A 25 3.87 10.73 15.77
C ALA A 25 2.92 9.95 14.84
N ALA A 26 3.39 8.87 14.22
CA ALA A 26 2.62 7.99 13.34
C ALA A 26 3.10 6.53 13.53
N PRO A 27 2.86 5.94 14.72
CA PRO A 27 3.34 4.58 15.05
C PRO A 27 2.73 3.47 14.18
N GLU A 28 1.58 3.73 13.58
CA GLU A 28 0.88 2.88 12.60
C GLU A 28 1.50 2.90 11.20
N THR A 29 2.50 3.74 10.97
CA THR A 29 3.18 3.88 9.68
C THR A 29 4.54 3.21 9.71
N PHE A 30 4.79 2.36 8.71
CA PHE A 30 6.11 1.82 8.42
C PHE A 30 6.70 2.54 7.21
N PHE A 31 7.97 2.91 7.30
CA PHE A 31 8.68 3.69 6.29
C PHE A 31 9.77 2.84 5.64
N MET A 32 9.82 2.89 4.31
CA MET A 32 10.96 2.38 3.54
C MET A 32 11.39 3.39 2.49
N ASN A 33 12.67 3.38 2.14
CA ASN A 33 13.13 4.06 0.93
C ASN A 33 13.02 3.13 -0.29
N GLU A 34 13.24 3.68 -1.47
CA GLU A 34 13.17 2.97 -2.75
C GLU A 34 14.12 1.76 -2.85
N ASP A 35 15.34 1.85 -2.30
CA ASP A 35 16.30 0.74 -2.27
C ASP A 35 15.78 -0.42 -1.41
N GLN A 36 15.15 -0.11 -0.29
CA GLN A 36 14.55 -1.07 0.64
C GLN A 36 13.30 -1.72 0.05
N VAL A 37 12.42 -0.95 -0.60
CA VAL A 37 11.26 -1.50 -1.32
C VAL A 37 11.71 -2.42 -2.45
N SER A 38 12.72 -2.00 -3.22
CA SER A 38 13.29 -2.82 -4.29
C SER A 38 13.85 -4.16 -3.76
N ALA A 39 14.53 -4.13 -2.61
CA ALA A 39 15.04 -5.34 -1.97
C ALA A 39 13.90 -6.27 -1.52
N MET A 40 12.88 -5.70 -0.86
CA MET A 40 11.70 -6.44 -0.39
C MET A 40 10.92 -7.06 -1.57
N MET A 41 10.67 -6.30 -2.63
CA MET A 41 10.01 -6.79 -3.84
C MET A 41 10.81 -7.92 -4.50
N SER A 42 12.14 -7.79 -4.57
CA SER A 42 13.01 -8.84 -5.13
C SER A 42 12.87 -10.15 -4.35
N ILE A 43 12.77 -10.08 -3.02
CA ILE A 43 12.57 -11.27 -2.19
C ILE A 43 11.18 -11.86 -2.41
N LEU A 44 10.12 -11.05 -2.41
CA LEU A 44 8.76 -11.54 -2.69
C LEU A 44 8.66 -12.17 -4.09
N GLN A 45 9.37 -11.64 -5.08
CA GLN A 45 9.44 -12.22 -6.41
C GLN A 45 10.14 -13.58 -6.42
N ILE A 46 11.29 -13.71 -5.72
CA ILE A 46 12.01 -14.99 -5.59
C ILE A 46 11.16 -16.04 -4.86
N MET A 47 10.37 -15.60 -3.89
CA MET A 47 9.47 -16.45 -3.10
C MET A 47 8.13 -16.72 -3.80
N ASP A 48 7.98 -16.32 -5.07
CA ASP A 48 6.79 -16.52 -5.89
C ASP A 48 5.51 -15.98 -5.23
N ARG A 49 5.58 -14.73 -4.74
CA ARG A 49 4.47 -14.00 -4.09
C ARG A 49 4.01 -12.77 -4.84
N LEU A 50 4.69 -12.37 -5.92
CA LEU A 50 4.30 -11.21 -6.73
C LEU A 50 3.70 -11.65 -8.06
N ASP A 51 2.51 -11.13 -8.38
CA ASP A 51 1.95 -11.23 -9.72
C ASP A 51 2.54 -10.12 -10.59
N THR A 52 3.44 -10.51 -11.49
CA THR A 52 4.08 -9.59 -12.46
C THR A 52 3.30 -9.45 -13.76
N ASP A 53 2.27 -10.27 -13.98
CA ASP A 53 1.47 -10.22 -15.21
C ASP A 53 0.31 -9.23 -15.07
N ASP A 54 -0.03 -8.85 -13.84
CA ASP A 54 -1.10 -7.89 -13.55
C ASP A 54 -0.58 -6.45 -13.68
N LEU A 55 -0.78 -5.90 -14.88
CA LEU A 55 -0.40 -4.53 -15.23
C LEU A 55 -1.63 -3.62 -15.16
N LEU A 56 -1.69 -2.79 -14.13
CA LEU A 56 -2.53 -1.59 -14.10
C LEU A 56 -1.69 -0.40 -14.56
N ASP A 57 -2.24 0.41 -15.46
CA ASP A 57 -1.63 1.65 -15.91
C ASP A 57 -2.49 2.86 -15.50
N ASP A 58 -1.92 4.06 -15.64
CA ASP A 58 -2.61 5.34 -15.33
C ASP A 58 -3.93 5.49 -16.08
N HIS A 59 -4.16 4.73 -17.17
CA HIS A 59 -5.39 4.79 -17.93
C HIS A 59 -6.58 4.26 -17.11
N CYS A 60 -6.37 3.31 -16.20
CA CYS A 60 -7.43 2.73 -15.37
C CYS A 60 -8.09 3.78 -14.45
N PHE A 61 -7.29 4.62 -13.78
CA PHE A 61 -7.79 5.72 -12.95
C PHE A 61 -8.49 6.79 -13.80
N ASN A 62 -7.87 7.17 -14.93
CA ASN A 62 -8.48 8.14 -15.83
C ASN A 62 -9.84 7.68 -16.36
N LEU A 63 -10.02 6.39 -16.64
CA LEU A 63 -11.30 5.84 -17.10
C LEU A 63 -12.41 5.94 -16.05
N ILE A 64 -12.08 5.90 -14.76
CA ILE A 64 -13.07 6.06 -13.68
C ILE A 64 -13.62 7.48 -13.71
N TRP A 65 -12.72 8.47 -13.67
CA TRP A 65 -13.08 9.88 -13.66
C TRP A 65 -13.68 10.36 -15.00
N LEU A 66 -13.27 9.77 -16.13
CA LEU A 66 -13.93 10.03 -17.42
C LEU A 66 -15.39 9.53 -17.45
N LYS A 67 -15.70 8.40 -16.79
CA LYS A 67 -17.06 7.85 -16.73
C LYS A 67 -17.99 8.64 -15.82
N SER A 68 -17.46 9.35 -14.83
CA SER A 68 -18.27 10.21 -13.98
C SER A 68 -18.66 11.52 -14.67
N GLU A 69 -18.12 11.79 -15.86
CA GLU A 69 -18.29 13.04 -16.62
C GLU A 69 -17.84 14.30 -15.84
N LEU A 70 -17.11 14.12 -14.73
CA LEU A 70 -16.52 15.19 -13.95
C LEU A 70 -15.11 15.49 -14.48
N THR A 71 -14.81 16.78 -14.65
CA THR A 71 -13.42 17.18 -14.84
C THR A 71 -12.66 17.06 -13.51
N PRO A 72 -11.34 16.85 -13.52
CA PRO A 72 -10.55 16.81 -12.28
C PRO A 72 -10.76 18.04 -11.39
N ALA A 73 -10.80 19.24 -12.00
CA ALA A 73 -11.06 20.48 -11.27
C ALA A 73 -12.46 20.50 -10.63
N ARG A 74 -13.47 19.96 -11.31
CA ARG A 74 -14.83 19.89 -10.76
C ARG A 74 -14.93 18.85 -9.65
N ALA A 75 -14.25 17.71 -9.76
CA ALA A 75 -14.17 16.72 -8.71
C ALA A 75 -13.50 17.29 -7.44
N GLU A 76 -12.41 18.06 -7.60
CA GLU A 76 -11.75 18.77 -6.50
C GLU A 76 -12.68 19.78 -5.82
N GLU A 77 -13.38 20.61 -6.59
CA GLU A 77 -14.41 21.51 -6.09
C GLU A 77 -15.50 20.81 -5.27
N ILE A 78 -16.00 19.67 -5.76
CA ILE A 78 -17.01 18.86 -5.05
C ILE A 78 -16.43 18.29 -3.75
N TYR A 79 -15.19 17.80 -3.77
CA TYR A 79 -14.48 17.36 -2.57
C TYR A 79 -14.40 18.47 -1.52
N LEU A 80 -13.94 19.67 -1.90
CA LEU A 80 -13.83 20.82 -0.99
C LEU A 80 -15.20 21.24 -0.43
N TYR A 81 -16.26 21.14 -1.24
CA TYR A 81 -17.62 21.42 -0.81
C TYR A 81 -18.12 20.41 0.23
N LEU A 82 -17.88 19.12 0.01
CA LEU A 82 -18.39 18.03 0.84
C LEU A 82 -17.59 17.83 2.13
N GLU A 83 -16.27 17.76 2.03
CA GLU A 83 -15.38 17.34 3.14
C GLU A 83 -14.84 18.53 3.95
N GLU A 84 -14.64 19.68 3.30
CA GLU A 84 -14.08 20.88 3.94
C GLU A 84 -15.11 21.99 4.18
N ALA A 85 -16.38 21.74 3.82
CA ALA A 85 -17.47 22.71 3.91
C ALA A 85 -17.16 24.06 3.24
N GLN A 86 -16.34 24.05 2.18
CA GLN A 86 -16.01 25.26 1.43
C GLN A 86 -17.18 25.69 0.54
N LEU A 87 -17.37 27.00 0.40
CA LEU A 87 -18.36 27.54 -0.54
C LEU A 87 -17.77 27.50 -1.95
N VAL A 88 -18.45 26.77 -2.84
CA VAL A 88 -18.08 26.62 -4.24
C VAL A 88 -19.21 27.14 -5.13
N GLU A 89 -18.85 27.90 -6.17
CA GLU A 89 -19.79 28.42 -7.16
C GLU A 89 -19.44 27.93 -8.58
N PRO A 90 -20.35 27.26 -9.31
CA PRO A 90 -21.71 26.91 -8.88
C PRO A 90 -21.72 25.79 -7.82
N THR A 91 -22.71 25.84 -6.93
CA THR A 91 -22.94 24.78 -5.94
C THR A 91 -23.11 23.44 -6.66
N PRO A 92 -22.42 22.36 -6.23
CA PRO A 92 -22.61 21.03 -6.78
C PRO A 92 -24.07 20.60 -6.78
N SER A 93 -24.52 20.11 -7.93
CA SER A 93 -25.83 19.47 -8.07
C SER A 93 -25.81 18.08 -7.44
N GLN A 94 -27.01 17.54 -7.16
CA GLN A 94 -27.14 16.18 -6.62
C GLN A 94 -26.55 15.12 -7.57
N GLU A 95 -26.72 15.29 -8.88
CA GLU A 95 -26.16 14.39 -9.89
C GLU A 95 -24.62 14.39 -9.87
N GLU A 96 -24.00 15.57 -9.75
CA GLU A 96 -22.54 15.70 -9.61
C GLU A 96 -22.02 15.04 -8.33
N ILE A 97 -22.72 15.22 -7.21
CA ILE A 97 -22.36 14.59 -5.93
C ILE A 97 -22.47 13.07 -6.03
N GLU A 98 -23.53 12.54 -6.66
CA GLU A 98 -23.71 11.10 -6.86
C GLU A 98 -22.64 10.52 -7.78
N ALA A 99 -22.31 11.21 -8.88
CA ALA A 99 -21.24 10.83 -9.80
C ALA A 99 -19.87 10.83 -9.11
N PHE A 100 -19.60 11.84 -8.28
CA PHE A 100 -18.39 11.93 -7.48
C PHE A 100 -18.25 10.76 -6.51
N HIS A 101 -19.29 10.47 -5.72
CA HIS A 101 -19.27 9.32 -4.81
C HIS A 101 -19.16 7.98 -5.55
N GLN A 102 -19.73 7.86 -6.75
CA GLN A 102 -19.56 6.65 -7.56
C GLN A 102 -18.12 6.51 -8.05
N ALA A 103 -17.50 7.59 -8.53
CA ALA A 103 -16.09 7.59 -8.93
C ALA A 103 -15.18 7.19 -7.78
N LEU A 104 -15.37 7.76 -6.58
CA LEU A 104 -14.60 7.38 -5.39
C LEU A 104 -14.76 5.90 -5.03
N ARG A 105 -15.97 5.33 -5.14
CA ARG A 105 -16.19 3.90 -4.90
C ARG A 105 -15.48 3.03 -5.95
N ASP A 106 -15.49 3.44 -7.20
CA ASP A 106 -14.84 2.72 -8.29
C ASP A 106 -13.31 2.80 -8.18
N GLU A 107 -12.78 3.94 -7.76
CA GLU A 107 -11.36 4.15 -7.46
C GLU A 107 -10.91 3.31 -6.27
N GLU A 108 -11.66 3.32 -5.17
CA GLU A 108 -11.38 2.47 -4.01
C GLU A 108 -11.41 0.98 -4.37
N LYS A 109 -12.33 0.58 -5.25
CA LYS A 109 -12.38 -0.79 -5.77
C LYS A 109 -11.15 -1.13 -6.63
N LEU A 110 -10.65 -0.17 -7.41
CA LEU A 110 -9.42 -0.34 -8.18
C LEU A 110 -8.21 -0.47 -7.25
N LEU A 111 -8.08 0.42 -6.27
CA LEU A 111 -6.98 0.44 -5.30
C LEU A 111 -6.94 -0.81 -4.41
N SER A 112 -8.07 -1.49 -4.23
CA SER A 112 -8.19 -2.76 -3.49
C SER A 112 -8.17 -4.00 -4.37
N GLN A 113 -7.94 -3.86 -5.67
CA GLN A 113 -7.93 -5.00 -6.59
C GLN A 113 -6.86 -6.03 -6.19
N GLU A 114 -7.28 -7.27 -5.98
CA GLU A 114 -6.40 -8.40 -5.70
C GLU A 114 -5.99 -9.11 -7.00
N SER A 115 -4.89 -9.84 -6.97
CA SER A 115 -4.48 -10.68 -8.10
C SER A 115 -5.52 -11.77 -8.37
N THR A 116 -5.69 -12.11 -9.64
CA THR A 116 -6.49 -13.29 -10.05
C THR A 116 -5.77 -14.62 -9.79
N LYS A 117 -4.46 -14.59 -9.51
CA LYS A 117 -3.65 -15.76 -9.17
C LYS A 117 -3.68 -15.96 -7.65
N GLU A 118 -4.08 -17.16 -7.25
CA GLU A 118 -4.16 -17.52 -5.84
C GLU A 118 -2.79 -17.39 -5.14
N GLY A 119 -2.77 -16.72 -3.99
CA GLY A 119 -1.55 -16.57 -3.18
C GLY A 119 -0.57 -15.50 -3.67
N MET A 120 -0.94 -14.71 -4.68
CA MET A 120 -0.10 -13.67 -5.29
C MET A 120 -0.59 -12.27 -4.97
N ILE A 121 0.35 -11.33 -4.95
CA ILE A 121 0.12 -9.92 -4.69
C ILE A 121 0.48 -9.13 -5.95
N PRO A 122 -0.39 -8.28 -6.50
CA PRO A 122 -0.06 -7.54 -7.69
C PRO A 122 1.16 -6.64 -7.50
N VAL A 123 2.14 -6.75 -8.40
CA VAL A 123 3.43 -6.03 -8.27
C VAL A 123 3.25 -4.51 -8.27
N HIS A 124 2.25 -4.02 -9.00
CA HIS A 124 1.98 -2.58 -9.13
C HIS A 124 1.67 -1.91 -7.80
N LYS A 125 1.15 -2.65 -6.80
CA LYS A 125 0.86 -2.10 -5.47
C LYS A 125 2.08 -1.61 -4.70
N PHE A 126 3.28 -2.05 -5.09
CA PHE A 126 4.55 -1.60 -4.52
C PHE A 126 5.38 -0.75 -5.49
N ALA A 127 4.93 -0.61 -6.74
CA ALA A 127 5.65 0.13 -7.78
C ALA A 127 5.31 1.63 -7.77
N THR A 128 4.17 2.01 -7.19
CA THR A 128 3.69 3.38 -7.12
C THR A 128 3.10 3.71 -5.74
N ASN A 129 2.98 5.00 -5.46
CA ASN A 129 2.51 5.57 -4.20
C ASN A 129 1.06 6.07 -4.31
N ASP A 130 0.21 5.31 -5.02
CA ASP A 130 -1.13 5.76 -5.39
C ASP A 130 -2.21 5.41 -4.35
N GLY A 131 -1.83 4.96 -3.15
CA GLY A 131 -2.77 4.56 -2.10
C GLY A 131 -3.31 3.14 -2.25
N TRP A 132 -2.55 2.26 -2.88
CA TRP A 132 -2.91 0.85 -3.03
C TRP A 132 -3.18 0.19 -1.68
N LEU A 133 -4.26 -0.57 -1.58
CA LEU A 133 -4.55 -1.39 -0.42
C LEU A 133 -3.87 -2.74 -0.57
N ILE A 134 -2.94 -3.03 0.33
CA ILE A 134 -2.52 -4.39 0.61
C ILE A 134 -3.55 -4.98 1.58
N THR A 135 -4.29 -5.98 1.12
CA THR A 135 -5.42 -6.53 1.86
C THR A 135 -4.96 -7.31 3.09
N VAL A 136 -5.92 -7.67 3.96
CA VAL A 136 -5.66 -8.54 5.12
C VAL A 136 -4.95 -9.84 4.70
N GLN A 137 -5.42 -10.45 3.62
CA GLN A 137 -4.91 -11.73 3.15
C GLN A 137 -3.52 -11.59 2.54
N GLU A 138 -3.30 -10.55 1.72
CA GLU A 138 -1.99 -10.24 1.14
C GLU A 138 -0.97 -9.91 2.23
N SER A 139 -1.36 -9.13 3.25
CA SER A 139 -0.51 -8.83 4.42
C SER A 139 -0.10 -10.12 5.16
N ALA A 140 -1.03 -11.06 5.33
CA ALA A 140 -0.72 -12.35 5.97
C ALA A 140 0.31 -13.15 5.16
N TRP A 141 0.20 -13.19 3.82
CA TRP A 141 1.19 -13.86 2.97
C TRP A 141 2.56 -13.21 3.03
N ILE A 142 2.65 -11.88 3.10
CA ILE A 142 3.92 -11.18 3.28
C ILE A 142 4.54 -11.51 4.64
N ALA A 143 3.73 -11.52 5.70
CA ALA A 143 4.20 -11.86 7.04
C ALA A 143 4.78 -13.29 7.12
N GLU A 144 4.19 -14.24 6.38
CA GLU A 144 4.70 -15.61 6.27
C GLU A 144 6.08 -15.68 5.60
N VAL A 145 6.40 -14.78 4.66
CA VAL A 145 7.72 -14.75 3.99
C VAL A 145 8.80 -14.19 4.91
N PHE A 146 8.48 -13.16 5.68
CA PHE A 146 9.46 -12.38 6.45
C PHE A 146 9.48 -12.74 7.94
N THR A 147 9.34 -14.03 8.26
CA THR A 147 9.57 -14.50 9.63
C THR A 147 11.06 -14.45 9.98
N PRO A 148 11.42 -14.26 11.26
CA PRO A 148 12.82 -14.33 11.68
C PRO A 148 13.53 -15.62 11.26
N GLU A 149 12.83 -16.75 11.32
CA GLU A 149 13.35 -18.05 10.93
C GLU A 149 13.70 -18.08 9.44
N LEU A 150 12.77 -17.68 8.56
CA LEU A 150 13.01 -17.70 7.12
C LEU A 150 14.04 -16.67 6.68
N VAL A 151 14.07 -15.49 7.30
CA VAL A 151 15.10 -14.48 7.04
C VAL A 151 16.48 -15.03 7.41
N ASN A 152 16.61 -15.68 8.56
CA ASN A 152 17.87 -16.28 9.00
C ASN A 152 18.31 -17.48 8.13
N ASP A 153 17.36 -18.33 7.72
CA ASP A 153 17.65 -19.48 6.86
C ASP A 153 18.10 -19.05 5.44
N ASN A 154 17.73 -17.85 5.00
CA ASN A 154 18.01 -17.32 3.66
C ASN A 154 19.06 -16.19 3.64
N GLN A 155 19.88 -16.06 4.69
CA GLN A 155 20.89 -15.00 4.84
C GLN A 155 21.79 -14.80 3.60
N PHE A 156 22.17 -15.88 2.91
CA PHE A 156 22.98 -15.78 1.70
C PHE A 156 22.26 -15.00 0.58
N VAL A 157 21.00 -15.34 0.32
CA VAL A 157 20.19 -14.66 -0.72
C VAL A 157 19.96 -13.21 -0.34
N ILE A 158 19.66 -12.95 0.95
CA ILE A 158 19.44 -11.60 1.46
C ILE A 158 20.71 -10.75 1.33
N ALA A 159 21.89 -11.31 1.61
CA ALA A 159 23.15 -10.60 1.45
C ALA A 159 23.44 -10.21 -0.01
N GLU A 160 23.15 -11.09 -0.98
CA GLU A 160 23.29 -10.78 -2.41
C GLU A 160 22.33 -9.65 -2.82
N ILE A 161 21.07 -9.71 -2.39
CA ILE A 161 20.07 -8.65 -2.66
C ILE A 161 20.47 -7.34 -2.00
N ALA A 162 20.96 -7.38 -0.76
CA ALA A 162 21.47 -6.21 -0.04
C ALA A 162 22.59 -5.52 -0.85
N GLY A 163 23.51 -6.30 -1.41
CA GLY A 163 24.57 -5.81 -2.28
C GLY A 163 24.05 -5.13 -3.55
N LEU A 164 23.05 -5.71 -4.22
CA LEU A 164 22.42 -5.14 -5.41
C LEU A 164 21.66 -3.84 -5.12
N CYS A 165 20.94 -3.80 -4.00
CA CYS A 165 20.13 -2.67 -3.58
C CYS A 165 20.92 -1.62 -2.76
N LYS A 166 22.24 -1.78 -2.58
CA LYS A 166 23.09 -0.86 -1.80
C LYS A 166 22.64 -0.65 -0.35
N VAL A 167 22.00 -1.65 0.23
CA VAL A 167 21.62 -1.71 1.66
C VAL A 167 22.64 -2.59 2.38
N SER A 168 22.99 -2.27 3.63
CA SER A 168 23.84 -3.18 4.41
C SER A 168 23.06 -4.45 4.79
N ASN A 169 23.72 -5.61 4.83
CA ASN A 169 23.05 -6.88 5.11
C ASN A 169 22.29 -6.85 6.46
N GLU A 170 22.96 -6.42 7.54
CA GLU A 170 22.34 -6.31 8.87
C GLU A 170 21.15 -5.34 8.88
N THR A 171 21.21 -4.25 8.11
CA THR A 171 20.09 -3.32 7.99
C THR A 171 18.92 -3.97 7.26
N LEU A 172 19.18 -4.71 6.17
CA LEU A 172 18.13 -5.37 5.40
C LEU A 172 17.48 -6.49 6.22
N GLU A 173 18.25 -7.38 6.84
CA GLU A 173 17.70 -8.46 7.68
C GLU A 173 16.77 -7.95 8.78
N ASN A 174 17.23 -6.95 9.55
CA ASN A 174 16.41 -6.35 10.61
C ASN A 174 15.16 -5.68 10.02
N LEU A 175 15.28 -4.96 8.91
CA LEU A 175 14.15 -4.32 8.24
C LEU A 175 13.10 -5.35 7.84
N LEU A 176 13.50 -6.44 7.19
CA LEU A 176 12.59 -7.49 6.73
C LEU A 176 11.85 -8.13 7.91
N ILE A 177 12.55 -8.41 9.01
CA ILE A 177 11.91 -8.96 10.22
C ILE A 177 10.87 -7.99 10.79
N GLU A 178 11.20 -6.71 10.92
CA GLU A 178 10.25 -5.71 11.41
C GLU A 178 9.08 -5.50 10.44
N TRP A 179 9.33 -5.62 9.13
CA TRP A 179 8.32 -5.58 8.09
C TRP A 179 7.36 -6.77 8.15
N GLY A 180 7.87 -7.98 8.42
CA GLY A 180 7.04 -9.16 8.66
C GLY A 180 6.13 -8.99 9.87
N LYS A 181 6.63 -8.41 10.97
CA LYS A 181 5.81 -8.08 12.16
C LYS A 181 4.76 -7.01 11.86
N PHE A 182 5.11 -5.98 11.10
CA PHE A 182 4.15 -4.98 10.63
C PHE A 182 3.03 -5.61 9.82
N ASN A 183 3.37 -6.45 8.84
CA ASN A 183 2.40 -7.14 8.00
C ASN A 183 1.49 -8.08 8.79
N LEU A 184 2.04 -8.79 9.78
CA LEU A 184 1.24 -9.62 10.67
C LEU A 184 0.23 -8.77 11.46
N PHE A 185 0.67 -7.63 11.98
CA PHE A 185 -0.22 -6.69 12.66
C PHE A 185 -1.29 -6.12 11.74
N ALA A 186 -0.90 -5.63 10.55
CA ALA A 186 -1.81 -5.08 9.56
C ALA A 186 -2.85 -6.10 9.09
N SER A 187 -2.47 -7.39 8.94
CA SER A 187 -3.42 -8.47 8.60
C SER A 187 -4.54 -8.61 9.63
N GLN A 188 -4.30 -8.26 10.89
CA GLN A 188 -5.32 -8.32 11.93
C GLN A 188 -6.19 -7.06 11.96
N HIS A 189 -5.80 -6.01 11.24
CA HIS A 189 -6.31 -4.64 11.36
C HIS A 189 -6.63 -4.01 9.99
N GLY A 190 -7.14 -4.82 9.05
CA GLY A 190 -7.69 -4.31 7.78
C GLY A 190 -6.69 -4.18 6.63
N GLY A 191 -5.44 -4.58 6.82
CA GLY A 191 -4.37 -4.38 5.84
C GLY A 191 -3.70 -3.02 5.98
N TYR A 192 -3.07 -2.52 4.91
CA TYR A 192 -2.41 -1.21 4.90
C TYR A 192 -2.40 -0.56 3.52
N ARG A 193 -2.25 0.77 3.49
CA ARG A 193 -2.13 1.59 2.29
C ARG A 193 -0.67 1.90 1.96
N VAL A 194 -0.35 1.97 0.68
CA VAL A 194 0.98 2.33 0.16
C VAL A 194 0.98 3.76 -0.41
N ASN A 195 1.71 4.67 0.24
CA ASN A 195 1.80 6.10 -0.08
C ASN A 195 3.25 6.61 -0.20
#